data_AF-A0A2E0SR25-F1
#
_entry.id   AF-A0A2E0SR25-F1
#
_cell.length_a   1.000
_cell.length_b   1.000
_cell.length_c   1.000
_cell.angle_alpha   90.00
_cell.angle_beta   90.00
_cell.angle_gamma   90.00
#
_symmetry.space_group_name_H-M   'P 1'
#
loop_
_entity.id
_entity.type
_entity.pdbx_description
1 polymer ?
#
loop_
_entity_poly.entity_id
_entity_poly.type
_entity_poly.pdbx_seq_one_letter_code
_entity_poly.pdbx_strand_id
1 'polypeptide(L)'
;MTHSIIVHRAALAAALALPFALLTAAPATAATVTVTTWGDLQAAFAVDGDTVVLGADITAPANQNLAVDAGESITLDLGGYALTVTDPNNSSAAIHVPGTADLTIAASGGGILTATGGGDGAGIGGGSGTHGGSVTITGGTINATGGARGSGIGGGFNSTGGPVTITGGTVTATGGGDHAGISVSAFLGGVISITGGTVIATGGQGAAGMGGDFSQDGSTITITGGDVAAVGGFRGAGIGGGANGDGGTVTITGGTVSATGGDGVVAGDGAAGIGGGDGGDLPGTLDVQGTPDAGAATDGGNPNAAPITNSVEPAGVGYAATTSTVGTGGQLDLRFHYLVTLDPSGGTGPTSVTVNDGDMLTAPTEPSRDGYAFAGWTLDGSAYDFATAVAGPITLTATWASVLAATGVGGELLLGIAGVLVIAGVVLVLLRRRTKA
;
A
#
# COMPACT_ATOMS: atom_id res chain seq x y z
N MET A 1 84.99 -48.47 -28.95
CA MET A 1 83.93 -48.26 -27.95
C MET A 1 84.36 -47.13 -27.05
N THR A 2 83.71 -45.97 -27.15
CA THR A 2 83.88 -44.86 -26.21
C THR A 2 82.67 -43.93 -26.35
N HIS A 3 81.93 -43.75 -25.25
CA HIS A 3 80.81 -42.82 -25.09
C HIS A 3 81.33 -41.42 -24.70
N SER A 4 80.66 -40.33 -25.13
CA SER A 4 80.20 -39.23 -24.25
C SER A 4 79.65 -37.98 -24.98
N ILE A 5 78.34 -37.77 -24.82
CA ILE A 5 77.54 -36.58 -24.41
C ILE A 5 78.18 -35.16 -24.46
N ILE A 6 77.48 -34.20 -25.10
CA ILE A 6 77.42 -32.76 -24.70
C ILE A 6 75.99 -32.20 -24.91
N VAL A 7 75.59 -31.32 -23.98
CA VAL A 7 74.27 -30.83 -23.56
C VAL A 7 73.76 -29.60 -24.34
N HIS A 8 72.44 -29.48 -24.51
CA HIS A 8 71.73 -28.32 -25.08
C HIS A 8 71.63 -27.14 -24.10
N ARG A 9 71.85 -25.91 -24.60
CA ARG A 9 71.60 -24.65 -23.88
C ARG A 9 70.12 -24.25 -23.97
N ALA A 10 69.49 -24.00 -22.82
CA ALA A 10 68.15 -23.42 -22.72
C ALA A 10 68.21 -21.88 -22.76
N ALA A 11 67.33 -21.26 -23.55
CA ALA A 11 67.12 -19.80 -23.58
C ALA A 11 65.97 -19.42 -22.63
N LEU A 12 66.20 -18.41 -21.80
CA LEU A 12 65.24 -17.87 -20.84
C LEU A 12 64.48 -16.69 -21.51
N ALA A 13 63.17 -16.83 -21.70
CA ALA A 13 62.29 -15.74 -22.15
C ALA A 13 61.55 -15.15 -20.95
N ALA A 14 61.77 -13.86 -20.67
CA ALA A 14 61.05 -13.11 -19.65
C ALA A 14 59.76 -12.54 -20.26
N ALA A 15 58.60 -13.00 -19.79
CA ALA A 15 57.29 -12.45 -20.14
C ALA A 15 56.96 -11.27 -19.22
N LEU A 16 56.71 -10.10 -19.82
CA LEU A 16 56.27 -8.88 -19.13
C LEU A 16 54.76 -8.98 -18.86
N ALA A 17 54.36 -9.19 -17.62
CA ALA A 17 52.95 -9.16 -17.22
C ALA A 17 52.52 -7.71 -16.96
N LEU A 18 51.67 -7.16 -17.81
CA LEU A 18 50.95 -5.90 -17.55
C LEU A 18 49.79 -6.19 -16.58
N PRO A 19 49.59 -5.42 -15.51
CA PRO A 19 48.42 -5.58 -14.65
C PRO A 19 47.19 -5.08 -15.42
N PHE A 20 46.30 -6.01 -15.77
CA PHE A 20 44.95 -5.69 -16.18
C PHE A 20 44.22 -5.17 -14.93
N ALA A 21 44.16 -3.85 -14.77
CA ALA A 21 43.25 -3.26 -13.79
C ALA A 21 41.83 -3.62 -14.23
N LEU A 22 41.16 -4.48 -13.47
CA LEU A 22 39.71 -4.64 -13.56
C LEU A 22 39.11 -3.26 -13.26
N LEU A 23 38.77 -2.52 -14.30
CA LEU A 23 37.92 -1.35 -14.19
C LEU A 23 36.54 -1.90 -13.85
N THR A 24 36.22 -2.01 -12.55
CA THR A 24 34.84 -2.22 -12.13
C THR A 24 34.07 -1.01 -12.65
N ALA A 25 33.22 -1.21 -13.66
CA ALA A 25 32.31 -0.17 -14.11
C ALA A 25 31.58 0.35 -12.86
N ALA A 26 31.64 1.67 -12.63
CA ALA A 26 30.76 2.27 -11.63
C ALA A 26 29.33 1.84 -11.98
N PRO A 27 28.48 1.48 -11.01
CA PRO A 27 27.09 1.19 -11.31
C PRO A 27 26.53 2.34 -12.15
N ALA A 28 25.93 2.00 -13.29
CA ALA A 28 25.26 3.00 -14.11
C ALA A 28 24.32 3.78 -13.19
N THR A 29 24.50 5.09 -13.15
CA THR A 29 23.68 5.92 -12.26
C THR A 29 22.28 5.93 -12.85
N ALA A 30 21.30 5.41 -12.10
CA ALA A 30 19.88 5.47 -12.44
C ALA A 30 19.53 6.85 -13.01
N ALA A 31 19.10 6.91 -14.28
CA ALA A 31 18.75 8.16 -14.93
C ALA A 31 17.25 8.44 -14.76
N THR A 32 16.88 9.71 -14.77
CA THR A 32 15.48 10.12 -14.91
C THR A 32 15.23 10.52 -16.35
N VAL A 33 14.34 9.81 -17.04
CA VAL A 33 14.04 9.99 -18.45
C VAL A 33 12.59 10.40 -18.62
N THR A 34 12.34 11.58 -19.20
CA THR A 34 10.98 12.01 -19.54
C THR A 34 10.61 11.55 -20.95
N VAL A 35 9.46 10.88 -21.09
CA VAL A 35 8.99 10.34 -22.36
C VAL A 35 7.63 10.91 -22.75
N THR A 36 7.44 11.22 -24.04
CA THR A 36 6.18 11.78 -24.56
C THR A 36 5.52 10.92 -25.63
N THR A 37 6.19 9.85 -26.08
CA THR A 37 5.68 8.94 -27.11
C THR A 37 5.84 7.49 -26.67
N TRP A 38 5.04 6.60 -27.26
CA TRP A 38 5.11 5.17 -27.00
C TRP A 38 6.48 4.56 -27.36
N GLY A 39 7.11 5.01 -28.45
CA GLY A 39 8.42 4.54 -28.85
C GLY A 39 9.52 4.94 -27.86
N ASP A 40 9.47 6.18 -27.37
CA ASP A 40 10.41 6.66 -26.35
C ASP A 40 10.21 5.92 -25.02
N LEU A 41 8.96 5.64 -24.65
CA LEU A 41 8.61 4.87 -23.47
C LEU A 41 9.19 3.45 -23.53
N GLN A 42 9.00 2.73 -24.65
CA GLN A 42 9.58 1.39 -24.82
C GLN A 42 11.12 1.42 -24.77
N ALA A 43 11.75 2.40 -25.41
CA ALA A 43 13.20 2.53 -25.40
C ALA A 43 13.76 2.79 -23.99
N ALA A 44 13.05 3.60 -23.19
CA ALA A 44 13.45 3.90 -21.81
C ALA A 44 13.25 2.73 -20.85
N PHE A 45 12.35 1.79 -21.17
CA PHE A 45 12.10 0.57 -20.38
C PHE A 45 13.15 -0.54 -20.55
N ALA A 46 14.14 -0.34 -21.42
CA ALA A 46 15.24 -1.29 -21.68
C ALA A 46 16.57 -0.86 -21.03
N VAL A 47 16.52 0.02 -20.03
CA VAL A 47 17.69 0.55 -19.32
C VAL A 47 17.52 0.31 -17.83
N ASP A 48 18.18 -0.73 -17.33
CA ASP A 48 18.15 -1.11 -15.91
C ASP A 48 18.42 0.07 -14.96
N GLY A 49 17.56 0.19 -13.95
CA GLY A 49 17.63 1.20 -12.89
C GLY A 49 16.98 2.54 -13.22
N ASP A 50 16.52 2.77 -14.45
CA ASP A 50 15.97 4.07 -14.84
C ASP A 50 14.60 4.38 -14.20
N THR A 51 14.40 5.68 -13.94
CA THR A 51 13.10 6.27 -13.62
C THR A 51 12.53 6.91 -14.86
N VAL A 52 11.51 6.27 -15.45
CA VAL A 52 10.82 6.73 -16.65
C VAL A 52 9.59 7.55 -16.25
N VAL A 53 9.62 8.85 -16.53
CA VAL A 53 8.56 9.80 -16.18
C VAL A 53 7.73 10.12 -17.41
N LEU A 54 6.42 10.00 -17.34
CA LEU A 54 5.55 10.44 -18.44
C LEU A 54 5.53 11.97 -18.53
N GLY A 55 5.66 12.48 -19.76
CA GLY A 55 5.54 13.90 -20.10
C GLY A 55 4.30 14.22 -20.95
N ALA A 56 3.50 13.22 -21.28
CA ALA A 56 2.25 13.34 -22.02
C ALA A 56 1.39 12.08 -21.80
N ASP A 57 0.10 12.16 -22.16
CA ASP A 57 -0.74 10.96 -22.24
C ASP A 57 -0.24 10.04 -23.36
N ILE A 58 -0.09 8.75 -23.07
CA ILE A 58 0.42 7.75 -24.01
C ILE A 58 -0.58 6.59 -24.11
N THR A 59 -0.88 6.18 -25.33
CA THR A 59 -1.68 4.98 -25.63
C THR A 59 -0.86 4.03 -26.50
N ALA A 60 -0.77 2.78 -26.06
CA ALA A 60 -0.12 1.72 -26.81
C ALA A 60 -0.85 1.45 -28.13
N PRO A 61 -0.14 1.29 -29.25
CA PRO A 61 -0.71 0.73 -30.47
C PRO A 61 -1.20 -0.72 -30.24
N ALA A 62 -2.14 -1.15 -31.09
CA ALA A 62 -2.63 -2.53 -31.09
C ALA A 62 -1.50 -3.57 -31.23
N ASN A 63 -1.69 -4.71 -30.57
CA ASN A 63 -0.75 -5.83 -30.45
C ASN A 63 0.60 -5.49 -29.81
N GLN A 64 0.68 -4.41 -29.01
CA GLN A 64 1.88 -4.05 -28.29
C GLN A 64 1.65 -4.02 -26.77
N ASN A 65 2.65 -4.48 -26.04
CA ASN A 65 2.75 -4.39 -24.60
C ASN A 65 3.94 -3.51 -24.21
N LEU A 66 3.95 -3.04 -22.97
CA LEU A 66 5.15 -2.51 -22.34
C LEU A 66 5.83 -3.66 -21.60
N ALA A 67 7.15 -3.74 -21.62
CA ALA A 67 7.88 -4.83 -20.99
C ALA A 67 9.12 -4.31 -20.27
N VAL A 68 9.38 -4.87 -19.09
CA VAL A 68 10.68 -4.77 -18.42
C VAL A 68 11.51 -5.98 -18.84
N ASP A 69 12.79 -5.78 -19.14
CA ASP A 69 13.67 -6.89 -19.50
C ASP A 69 14.04 -7.74 -18.27
N ALA A 70 14.33 -9.02 -18.52
CA ALA A 70 14.58 -9.97 -17.44
C ALA A 70 15.86 -9.60 -16.66
N GLY A 71 15.71 -9.44 -15.34
CA GLY A 71 16.82 -9.06 -14.47
C GLY A 71 16.97 -7.55 -14.27
N GLU A 72 16.10 -6.74 -14.89
CA GLU A 72 16.11 -5.29 -14.77
C GLU A 72 15.09 -4.79 -13.74
N SER A 73 15.39 -3.62 -13.17
CA SER A 73 14.52 -2.87 -12.26
C SER A 73 14.17 -1.52 -12.88
N ILE A 74 12.88 -1.27 -13.11
CA ILE A 74 12.41 0.01 -13.69
C ILE A 74 11.43 0.71 -12.74
N THR A 75 11.54 2.03 -12.64
CA THR A 75 10.51 2.87 -12.02
C THR A 75 9.73 3.62 -13.10
N LEU A 76 8.43 3.37 -13.21
CA LEU A 76 7.49 4.16 -14.01
C LEU A 76 6.82 5.22 -13.14
N ASP A 77 7.09 6.49 -13.39
CA ASP A 77 6.34 7.60 -12.81
C ASP A 77 5.31 8.13 -13.81
N LEU A 78 4.03 8.05 -13.45
CA LEU A 78 2.93 8.51 -14.29
C LEU A 78 2.92 10.03 -14.48
N GLY A 79 3.61 10.81 -13.65
CA GLY A 79 3.87 12.23 -13.89
C GLY A 79 2.62 13.13 -14.02
N GLY A 80 1.45 12.67 -13.62
CA GLY A 80 0.16 13.36 -13.82
C GLY A 80 -0.59 12.99 -15.11
N TYR A 81 -0.05 12.08 -15.93
CA TYR A 81 -0.58 11.70 -17.23
C TYR A 81 -1.23 10.30 -17.24
N ALA A 82 -1.94 10.00 -18.32
CA ALA A 82 -2.54 8.71 -18.57
C ALA A 82 -1.62 7.80 -19.41
N LEU A 83 -1.41 6.55 -18.99
CA LEU A 83 -0.86 5.47 -19.79
C LEU A 83 -1.94 4.41 -20.02
N THR A 84 -2.24 4.13 -21.29
CA THR A 84 -3.24 3.12 -21.68
C THR A 84 -2.59 2.02 -22.50
N VAL A 85 -2.64 0.77 -22.00
CA VAL A 85 -2.17 -0.43 -22.70
C VAL A 85 -3.25 -1.50 -22.59
N THR A 86 -4.06 -1.70 -23.64
CA THR A 86 -5.29 -2.51 -23.54
C THR A 86 -5.50 -3.54 -24.65
N ASP A 87 -4.62 -3.58 -25.64
CA ASP A 87 -4.69 -4.54 -26.75
C ASP A 87 -3.30 -5.14 -27.02
N PRO A 88 -2.62 -5.73 -26.01
CA PRO A 88 -1.37 -6.44 -26.25
C PRO A 88 -1.64 -7.74 -27.03
N ASN A 89 -0.57 -8.41 -27.47
CA ASN A 89 -0.73 -9.74 -28.07
C ASN A 89 -1.39 -10.72 -27.08
N ASN A 90 -2.04 -11.76 -27.59
CA ASN A 90 -2.87 -12.66 -26.79
C ASN A 90 -2.13 -13.31 -25.60
N SER A 91 -0.81 -13.50 -25.69
CA SER A 91 -0.03 -14.19 -24.66
C SER A 91 0.70 -13.24 -23.70
N SER A 92 0.61 -11.93 -23.91
CA SER A 92 1.35 -10.94 -23.12
C SER A 92 0.47 -10.27 -22.09
N ALA A 93 1.07 -9.98 -20.93
CA ALA A 93 0.53 -8.97 -20.06
C ALA A 93 0.56 -7.59 -20.74
N ALA A 94 -0.30 -6.67 -20.32
CA ALA A 94 -0.26 -5.30 -20.84
C ALA A 94 1.05 -4.61 -20.44
N ILE A 95 1.38 -4.72 -19.15
CA ILE A 95 2.70 -4.39 -18.61
C ILE A 95 3.37 -5.70 -18.20
N HIS A 96 4.28 -6.18 -19.02
CA HIS A 96 4.98 -7.44 -18.80
C HIS A 96 6.18 -7.24 -17.87
N VAL A 97 6.14 -7.93 -16.73
CA VAL A 97 7.22 -7.98 -15.74
C VAL A 97 7.59 -9.46 -15.58
N PRO A 98 8.68 -9.93 -16.20
CA PRO A 98 9.10 -11.33 -16.07
C PRO A 98 9.66 -11.63 -14.67
N GLY A 99 9.68 -12.90 -14.27
CA GLY A 99 9.96 -13.36 -12.89
C GLY A 99 11.26 -12.90 -12.22
N THR A 100 12.23 -12.36 -12.96
CA THR A 100 13.48 -11.81 -12.41
C THR A 100 13.57 -10.30 -12.52
N ALA A 101 12.51 -9.64 -12.98
CA ALA A 101 12.44 -8.19 -13.13
C ALA A 101 11.62 -7.57 -12.00
N ASP A 102 11.87 -6.29 -11.76
CA ASP A 102 11.16 -5.48 -10.77
C ASP A 102 10.56 -4.25 -11.45
N LEU A 103 9.28 -4.00 -11.19
CA LEU A 103 8.59 -2.80 -11.64
C LEU A 103 8.10 -2.02 -10.42
N THR A 104 8.50 -0.76 -10.34
CA THR A 104 7.89 0.22 -9.42
C THR A 104 7.01 1.17 -10.20
N ILE A 105 5.76 1.36 -9.78
CA ILE A 105 4.83 2.36 -10.32
C ILE A 105 4.67 3.47 -9.29
N ALA A 106 4.96 4.69 -9.71
CA ALA A 106 4.87 5.92 -8.94
C ALA A 106 4.01 6.95 -9.67
N ALA A 107 3.65 8.01 -8.97
CA ALA A 107 2.79 9.06 -9.49
C ALA A 107 3.07 10.39 -8.79
N SER A 108 4.26 10.95 -8.97
CA SER A 108 4.68 12.18 -8.28
C SER A 108 3.79 13.39 -8.57
N GLY A 109 3.09 13.38 -9.71
CA GLY A 109 2.07 14.37 -10.11
C GLY A 109 0.64 13.81 -10.17
N GLY A 110 0.38 12.61 -9.64
CA GLY A 110 -0.82 11.83 -9.96
C GLY A 110 -0.69 11.07 -11.28
N GLY A 111 -1.81 10.76 -11.93
CA GLY A 111 -1.85 10.04 -13.20
C GLY A 111 -2.60 8.72 -13.13
N ILE A 112 -2.90 8.15 -14.30
CA ILE A 112 -3.73 6.96 -14.45
C ILE A 112 -3.00 5.92 -15.31
N LEU A 113 -2.92 4.68 -14.84
CA LEU A 113 -2.51 3.53 -15.64
C LEU A 113 -3.72 2.65 -15.91
N THR A 114 -4.05 2.43 -17.18
CA THR A 114 -5.02 1.42 -17.61
C THR A 114 -4.30 0.30 -18.33
N ALA A 115 -4.29 -0.89 -17.73
CA ALA A 115 -3.54 -2.05 -18.19
C ALA A 115 -4.49 -3.25 -18.35
N THR A 116 -4.80 -3.64 -19.60
CA THR A 116 -5.62 -4.81 -19.90
C THR A 116 -4.80 -5.86 -20.63
N GLY A 117 -4.62 -7.02 -20.00
CA GLY A 117 -3.83 -8.13 -20.54
C GLY A 117 -4.42 -8.70 -21.83
N GLY A 118 -3.55 -9.34 -22.62
CA GLY A 118 -4.00 -10.18 -23.73
C GLY A 118 -4.74 -11.40 -23.20
N GLY A 119 -5.42 -12.17 -24.04
CA GLY A 119 -6.30 -13.27 -23.61
C GLY A 119 -5.72 -14.21 -22.53
N ASP A 120 -4.41 -14.42 -22.50
CA ASP A 120 -3.69 -15.29 -21.57
C ASP A 120 -2.69 -14.55 -20.66
N GLY A 121 -2.69 -13.21 -20.67
CA GLY A 121 -1.76 -12.38 -19.92
C GLY A 121 -2.43 -11.63 -18.77
N ALA A 122 -1.63 -11.27 -17.76
CA ALA A 122 -2.07 -10.40 -16.68
C ALA A 122 -2.32 -8.95 -17.16
N GLY A 123 -3.03 -8.14 -16.39
CA GLY A 123 -2.99 -6.68 -16.60
C GLY A 123 -1.56 -6.17 -16.40
N ILE A 124 -1.00 -6.46 -15.22
CA ILE A 124 0.38 -6.14 -14.84
C ILE A 124 1.04 -7.41 -14.29
N GLY A 125 2.19 -7.81 -14.85
CA GLY A 125 2.98 -8.96 -14.40
C GLY A 125 3.30 -9.96 -15.51
N GLY A 126 3.01 -11.24 -15.28
CA GLY A 126 3.38 -12.35 -16.16
C GLY A 126 2.49 -12.48 -17.42
N GLY A 127 3.10 -12.90 -18.52
CA GLY A 127 2.39 -13.44 -19.69
C GLY A 127 2.13 -14.95 -19.58
N SER A 128 1.56 -15.54 -20.63
CA SER A 128 1.30 -16.98 -20.70
C SER A 128 2.58 -17.81 -20.53
N GLY A 129 2.59 -18.71 -19.55
CA GLY A 129 3.71 -19.62 -19.26
C GLY A 129 4.97 -18.94 -18.71
N THR A 130 4.90 -17.64 -18.39
CA THR A 130 6.00 -16.87 -17.80
C THR A 130 5.58 -16.34 -16.45
N HIS A 131 6.27 -16.73 -15.38
CA HIS A 131 6.00 -16.18 -14.05
C HIS A 131 6.22 -14.67 -14.04
N GLY A 132 5.37 -13.95 -13.30
CA GLY A 132 5.48 -12.52 -13.07
C GLY A 132 6.63 -12.18 -12.12
N GLY A 133 7.27 -11.04 -12.34
CA GLY A 133 8.27 -10.45 -11.45
C GLY A 133 7.63 -9.65 -10.32
N SER A 134 8.46 -8.88 -9.61
CA SER A 134 8.00 -8.04 -8.50
C SER A 134 7.29 -6.80 -9.02
N VAL A 135 6.15 -6.47 -8.40
CA VAL A 135 5.39 -5.26 -8.71
C VAL A 135 5.20 -4.45 -7.43
N THR A 136 5.71 -3.21 -7.43
CA THR A 136 5.52 -2.25 -6.35
C THR A 136 4.70 -1.07 -6.84
N ILE A 137 3.65 -0.69 -6.11
CA ILE A 137 2.80 0.47 -6.41
C ILE A 137 2.88 1.44 -5.24
N THR A 138 3.33 2.65 -5.51
CA THR A 138 3.50 3.71 -4.49
C THR A 138 2.51 4.86 -4.65
N GLY A 139 1.83 4.97 -5.80
CA GLY A 139 0.87 6.04 -6.08
C GLY A 139 0.15 5.88 -7.41
N GLY A 140 -0.75 6.82 -7.69
CA GLY A 140 -1.50 6.91 -8.95
C GLY A 140 -2.84 6.17 -8.89
N THR A 141 -3.62 6.26 -9.96
CA THR A 141 -4.82 5.44 -10.16
C THR A 141 -4.48 4.30 -11.12
N ILE A 142 -4.45 3.08 -10.62
CA ILE A 142 -4.03 1.89 -11.37
C ILE A 142 -5.25 1.02 -11.62
N ASN A 143 -5.61 0.83 -12.89
CA ASN A 143 -6.68 -0.04 -13.33
C ASN A 143 -6.06 -1.22 -14.09
N ALA A 144 -5.89 -2.34 -13.41
CA ALA A 144 -5.26 -3.54 -13.94
C ALA A 144 -6.30 -4.65 -14.16
N THR A 145 -6.49 -5.07 -15.40
CA THR A 145 -7.46 -6.09 -15.79
C THR A 145 -6.74 -7.22 -16.50
N GLY A 146 -6.85 -8.44 -15.99
CA GLY A 146 -6.34 -9.61 -16.68
C GLY A 146 -7.12 -9.88 -17.96
N GLY A 147 -6.49 -10.55 -18.93
CA GLY A 147 -7.23 -11.14 -20.03
C GLY A 147 -8.09 -12.31 -19.57
N ALA A 148 -8.73 -13.02 -20.51
CA ALA A 148 -9.62 -14.15 -20.20
C ALA A 148 -9.00 -15.21 -19.27
N ARG A 149 -7.68 -15.37 -19.29
CA ARG A 149 -6.91 -16.30 -18.45
C ARG A 149 -5.69 -15.60 -17.84
N GLY A 150 -5.91 -14.48 -17.17
CA GLY A 150 -4.86 -13.78 -16.43
C GLY A 150 -5.42 -13.01 -15.24
N SER A 151 -4.56 -12.75 -14.25
CA SER A 151 -4.90 -11.93 -13.09
C SER A 151 -4.86 -10.45 -13.43
N GLY A 152 -5.53 -9.61 -12.62
CA GLY A 152 -5.38 -8.15 -12.73
C GLY A 152 -3.93 -7.74 -12.54
N ILE A 153 -3.38 -8.09 -11.37
CA ILE A 153 -1.95 -7.99 -11.04
C ILE A 153 -1.47 -9.38 -10.64
N GLY A 154 -0.47 -9.92 -11.33
CA GLY A 154 0.05 -11.26 -11.03
C GLY A 154 0.45 -12.03 -12.28
N GLY A 155 0.02 -13.28 -12.37
CA GLY A 155 0.36 -14.20 -13.48
C GLY A 155 -0.66 -14.21 -14.63
N GLY A 156 -0.19 -14.66 -15.79
CA GLY A 156 -1.04 -15.11 -16.90
C GLY A 156 -1.29 -16.63 -16.85
N PHE A 157 -1.87 -17.18 -17.92
CA PHE A 157 -2.21 -18.59 -18.02
C PHE A 157 -1.00 -19.51 -17.80
N ASN A 158 -1.17 -20.58 -17.02
CA ASN A 158 -0.10 -21.53 -16.65
C ASN A 158 1.16 -20.86 -16.08
N SER A 159 0.98 -19.76 -15.34
CA SER A 159 2.04 -19.05 -14.66
C SER A 159 1.53 -18.53 -13.32
N THR A 160 2.40 -17.89 -12.55
CA THR A 160 2.04 -17.27 -11.27
C THR A 160 2.58 -15.86 -11.20
N GLY A 161 2.00 -15.03 -10.32
CA GLY A 161 2.54 -13.71 -10.01
C GLY A 161 3.75 -13.76 -9.09
N GLY A 162 4.65 -12.78 -9.25
CA GLY A 162 5.71 -12.49 -8.28
C GLY A 162 5.18 -11.68 -7.09
N PRO A 163 6.05 -11.20 -6.18
CA PRO A 163 5.64 -10.38 -5.05
C PRO A 163 4.90 -9.11 -5.49
N VAL A 164 3.88 -8.72 -4.73
CA VAL A 164 3.11 -7.50 -4.96
C VAL A 164 3.14 -6.64 -3.71
N THR A 165 3.64 -5.41 -3.83
CA THR A 165 3.67 -4.43 -2.73
C THR A 165 2.87 -3.19 -3.11
N ILE A 166 1.94 -2.77 -2.25
CA ILE A 166 1.15 -1.55 -2.42
C ILE A 166 1.35 -0.68 -1.19
N THR A 167 1.92 0.51 -1.38
CA THR A 167 2.16 1.50 -0.32
C THR A 167 1.31 2.76 -0.45
N GLY A 168 0.67 2.96 -1.61
CA GLY A 168 -0.17 4.11 -1.87
C GLY A 168 -0.90 4.01 -3.21
N GLY A 169 -1.67 5.06 -3.52
CA GLY A 169 -2.49 5.15 -4.73
C GLY A 169 -3.87 4.49 -4.59
N THR A 170 -4.60 4.47 -5.69
CA THR A 170 -5.88 3.75 -5.84
C THR A 170 -5.66 2.63 -6.85
N VAL A 171 -5.72 1.38 -6.41
CA VAL A 171 -5.45 0.19 -7.22
C VAL A 171 -6.74 -0.58 -7.39
N THR A 172 -7.22 -0.72 -8.62
CA THR A 172 -8.30 -1.62 -9.00
C THR A 172 -7.71 -2.77 -9.82
N ALA A 173 -7.79 -3.98 -9.28
CA ALA A 173 -7.25 -5.18 -9.90
C ALA A 173 -8.39 -6.19 -10.15
N THR A 174 -8.63 -6.52 -11.42
CA THR A 174 -9.71 -7.43 -11.82
C THR A 174 -9.13 -8.62 -12.57
N GLY A 175 -9.34 -9.82 -12.03
CA GLY A 175 -8.98 -11.07 -12.69
C GLY A 175 -9.95 -11.41 -13.81
N GLY A 176 -9.45 -12.05 -14.87
CA GLY A 176 -10.32 -12.64 -15.88
C GLY A 176 -10.72 -14.07 -15.54
N GLY A 177 -11.58 -14.66 -16.37
CA GLY A 177 -11.99 -16.08 -16.36
C GLY A 177 -11.94 -16.75 -15.00
N ASP A 178 -10.85 -17.47 -14.74
CA ASP A 178 -10.64 -18.29 -13.54
C ASP A 178 -9.52 -17.75 -12.62
N HIS A 179 -9.10 -16.48 -12.76
CA HIS A 179 -7.91 -15.91 -12.10
C HIS A 179 -8.28 -14.82 -11.08
N ALA A 180 -7.46 -14.65 -10.05
CA ALA A 180 -7.70 -13.67 -9.00
C ALA A 180 -7.47 -12.23 -9.47
N GLY A 181 -8.03 -11.26 -8.74
CA GLY A 181 -7.74 -9.84 -8.93
C GLY A 181 -6.25 -9.57 -8.73
N ILE A 182 -5.73 -9.98 -7.57
CA ILE A 182 -4.31 -9.98 -7.25
C ILE A 182 -3.88 -11.41 -6.89
N SER A 183 -2.96 -11.97 -7.66
CA SER A 183 -2.42 -13.32 -7.43
C SER A 183 -0.91 -13.29 -7.29
N VAL A 184 -0.39 -14.10 -6.36
CA VAL A 184 1.04 -14.33 -6.17
C VAL A 184 1.30 -15.80 -5.83
N SER A 185 2.50 -16.29 -6.08
CA SER A 185 2.88 -17.66 -5.72
C SER A 185 4.00 -17.74 -4.69
N ALA A 186 3.79 -18.60 -3.69
CA ALA A 186 4.78 -18.92 -2.67
C ALA A 186 6.09 -19.49 -3.27
N PHE A 187 6.05 -20.12 -4.46
CA PHE A 187 7.25 -20.69 -5.10
C PHE A 187 8.31 -19.65 -5.46
N LEU A 188 7.93 -18.38 -5.62
CA LEU A 188 8.83 -17.26 -5.91
C LEU A 188 8.95 -16.27 -4.74
N GLY A 189 8.59 -16.71 -3.52
CA GLY A 189 8.51 -15.81 -2.37
C GLY A 189 7.38 -14.79 -2.48
N GLY A 190 6.36 -15.08 -3.31
CA GLY A 190 5.24 -14.20 -3.57
C GLY A 190 4.43 -13.95 -2.30
N VAL A 191 4.46 -12.70 -1.84
CA VAL A 191 3.63 -12.16 -0.77
C VAL A 191 2.88 -10.97 -1.37
N ILE A 192 1.61 -10.82 -0.97
CA ILE A 192 0.86 -9.58 -1.19
C ILE A 192 1.04 -8.73 0.07
N SER A 193 1.70 -7.58 -0.05
CA SER A 193 1.96 -6.65 1.04
C SER A 193 1.24 -5.32 0.77
N ILE A 194 0.31 -4.95 1.64
CA ILE A 194 -0.43 -3.68 1.54
C ILE A 194 -0.16 -2.87 2.80
N THR A 195 0.42 -1.69 2.64
CA THR A 195 0.79 -0.79 3.75
C THR A 195 0.05 0.54 3.69
N GLY A 196 -0.66 0.82 2.58
CA GLY A 196 -1.39 2.07 2.37
C GLY A 196 -2.11 2.09 1.02
N GLY A 197 -2.80 3.19 0.76
CA GLY A 197 -3.62 3.38 -0.44
C GLY A 197 -5.01 2.74 -0.35
N THR A 198 -5.76 2.82 -1.44
CA THR A 198 -7.03 2.13 -1.62
C THR A 198 -6.83 0.97 -2.59
N VAL A 199 -7.20 -0.25 -2.19
CA VAL A 199 -7.04 -1.46 -3.00
C VAL A 199 -8.40 -2.11 -3.20
N ILE A 200 -8.82 -2.27 -4.44
CA ILE A 200 -10.03 -2.97 -4.84
C ILE A 200 -9.62 -4.16 -5.70
N ALA A 201 -9.79 -5.37 -5.18
CA ALA A 201 -9.45 -6.59 -5.88
C ALA A 201 -10.70 -7.43 -6.16
N THR A 202 -10.89 -7.85 -7.40
CA THR A 202 -12.06 -8.64 -7.82
C THR A 202 -11.60 -9.87 -8.59
N GLY A 203 -12.00 -11.04 -8.10
CA GLY A 203 -11.69 -12.32 -8.72
C GLY A 203 -12.57 -12.62 -9.93
N GLY A 204 -12.01 -13.38 -10.87
CA GLY A 204 -12.78 -14.09 -11.90
C GLY A 204 -13.64 -15.22 -11.30
N GLN A 205 -14.38 -15.90 -12.16
CA GLN A 205 -15.21 -17.05 -11.82
C GLN A 205 -14.41 -18.11 -11.04
N GLY A 206 -14.82 -18.39 -9.80
CA GLY A 206 -14.13 -19.35 -8.94
C GLY A 206 -12.75 -18.93 -8.42
N ALA A 207 -12.30 -17.71 -8.66
CA ALA A 207 -11.06 -17.20 -8.10
C ALA A 207 -11.31 -16.27 -6.91
N ALA A 208 -10.29 -16.14 -6.06
CA ALA A 208 -10.32 -15.18 -4.97
C ALA A 208 -10.24 -13.73 -5.48
N GLY A 209 -10.70 -12.78 -4.66
CA GLY A 209 -10.39 -11.36 -4.90
C GLY A 209 -8.87 -11.13 -4.85
N MET A 210 -8.27 -11.56 -3.74
CA MET A 210 -6.83 -11.64 -3.55
C MET A 210 -6.41 -13.04 -3.09
N GLY A 211 -5.40 -13.62 -3.72
CA GLY A 211 -4.86 -14.92 -3.36
C GLY A 211 -4.94 -15.91 -4.51
N GLY A 212 -5.61 -17.05 -4.29
CA GLY A 212 -5.65 -18.19 -5.19
C GLY A 212 -6.58 -17.98 -6.39
N ASP A 213 -6.13 -18.47 -7.56
CA ASP A 213 -7.01 -18.66 -8.71
C ASP A 213 -7.92 -19.89 -8.49
N PHE A 214 -8.74 -20.25 -9.48
CA PHE A 214 -9.62 -21.41 -9.40
C PHE A 214 -8.89 -22.70 -8.95
N SER A 215 -9.42 -23.35 -7.90
CA SER A 215 -8.85 -24.58 -7.31
C SER A 215 -7.39 -24.47 -6.87
N GLN A 216 -6.95 -23.25 -6.56
CA GLN A 216 -5.68 -23.00 -5.89
C GLN A 216 -5.91 -22.45 -4.49
N ASP A 217 -5.02 -22.84 -3.58
CA ASP A 217 -5.01 -22.36 -2.20
C ASP A 217 -4.65 -20.87 -2.14
N GLY A 218 -5.02 -20.23 -1.04
CA GLY A 218 -4.69 -18.83 -0.80
C GLY A 218 -3.19 -18.58 -0.60
N SER A 219 -2.75 -17.40 -1.02
CA SER A 219 -1.37 -16.94 -0.87
C SER A 219 -1.09 -16.41 0.56
N THR A 220 0.16 -16.02 0.81
CA THR A 220 0.52 -15.22 1.99
C THR A 220 0.20 -13.75 1.74
N ILE A 221 -0.56 -13.15 2.65
CA ILE A 221 -1.06 -11.77 2.52
C ILE A 221 -0.81 -11.03 3.84
N THR A 222 -0.25 -9.83 3.75
CA THR A 222 0.00 -8.95 4.89
C THR A 222 -0.61 -7.57 4.62
N ILE A 223 -1.46 -7.11 5.52
CA ILE A 223 -2.09 -5.79 5.47
C ILE A 223 -1.71 -5.03 6.73
N THR A 224 -0.98 -3.93 6.59
CA THR A 224 -0.56 -3.08 7.72
C THR A 224 -1.19 -1.69 7.69
N GLY A 225 -1.94 -1.37 6.63
CA GLY A 225 -2.63 -0.10 6.47
C GLY A 225 -3.39 -0.03 5.14
N GLY A 226 -4.06 1.10 4.92
CA GLY A 226 -4.86 1.36 3.71
C GLY A 226 -6.31 0.89 3.81
N ASP A 227 -7.05 1.12 2.74
CA ASP A 227 -8.45 0.72 2.58
C ASP A 227 -8.54 -0.41 1.55
N VAL A 228 -8.77 -1.63 2.02
CA VAL A 228 -8.76 -2.84 1.19
C VAL A 228 -10.16 -3.41 1.04
N ALA A 229 -10.64 -3.49 -0.19
CA ALA A 229 -11.86 -4.19 -0.56
C ALA A 229 -11.54 -5.35 -1.50
N ALA A 230 -11.87 -6.58 -1.10
CA ALA A 230 -11.60 -7.78 -1.89
C ALA A 230 -12.88 -8.60 -2.07
N VAL A 231 -13.19 -8.92 -3.32
CA VAL A 231 -14.41 -9.64 -3.69
C VAL A 231 -14.04 -10.86 -4.51
N GLY A 232 -14.37 -12.04 -3.99
CA GLY A 232 -14.22 -13.30 -4.71
C GLY A 232 -15.23 -13.42 -5.84
N GLY A 233 -14.86 -14.10 -6.92
CA GLY A 233 -15.85 -14.53 -7.90
C GLY A 233 -16.67 -15.71 -7.35
N PHE A 234 -17.60 -16.22 -8.16
CA PHE A 234 -18.48 -17.35 -7.77
C PHE A 234 -17.69 -18.46 -7.06
N ARG A 235 -18.01 -18.79 -5.80
CA ARG A 235 -17.31 -19.80 -4.96
C ARG A 235 -15.86 -19.51 -4.55
N GLY A 236 -15.27 -18.37 -4.93
CA GLY A 236 -13.93 -17.95 -4.48
C GLY A 236 -13.98 -17.03 -3.26
N ALA A 237 -12.95 -17.05 -2.41
CA ALA A 237 -12.89 -16.21 -1.22
C ALA A 237 -12.69 -14.71 -1.58
N GLY A 238 -13.06 -13.80 -0.67
CA GLY A 238 -12.63 -12.40 -0.81
C GLY A 238 -11.11 -12.30 -0.78
N ILE A 239 -10.52 -12.82 0.30
CA ILE A 239 -9.08 -12.96 0.52
C ILE A 239 -8.79 -14.41 0.89
N GLY A 240 -8.01 -15.12 0.08
CA GLY A 240 -7.62 -16.50 0.36
C GLY A 240 -7.74 -17.41 -0.85
N GLY A 241 -8.40 -18.56 -0.69
CA GLY A 241 -8.47 -19.61 -1.71
C GLY A 241 -9.48 -19.34 -2.82
N GLY A 242 -9.21 -19.87 -4.01
CA GLY A 242 -10.23 -20.02 -5.04
C GLY A 242 -11.22 -21.13 -4.70
N ALA A 243 -12.21 -21.37 -5.55
CA ALA A 243 -13.18 -22.46 -5.39
C ALA A 243 -12.46 -23.81 -5.30
N ASN A 244 -12.81 -24.62 -4.29
CA ASN A 244 -12.12 -25.85 -3.89
C ASN A 244 -10.66 -25.68 -3.42
N GLY A 245 -10.19 -24.44 -3.23
CA GLY A 245 -8.87 -24.13 -2.68
C GLY A 245 -8.96 -23.80 -1.20
N ASP A 246 -7.95 -24.20 -0.45
CA ASP A 246 -7.83 -23.90 0.97
C ASP A 246 -7.52 -22.42 1.19
N GLY A 247 -7.80 -21.92 2.40
CA GLY A 247 -7.38 -20.59 2.80
C GLY A 247 -5.86 -20.45 2.89
N GLY A 248 -5.39 -19.23 2.65
CA GLY A 248 -3.97 -18.87 2.76
C GLY A 248 -3.56 -18.50 4.18
N THR A 249 -2.43 -17.77 4.27
CA THR A 249 -1.99 -17.14 5.52
C THR A 249 -2.21 -15.65 5.42
N VAL A 250 -3.04 -15.10 6.31
CA VAL A 250 -3.39 -13.68 6.31
C VAL A 250 -3.02 -13.04 7.65
N THR A 251 -2.26 -11.95 7.61
CA THR A 251 -1.94 -11.14 8.78
C THR A 251 -2.40 -9.71 8.55
N ILE A 252 -3.16 -9.16 9.50
CA ILE A 252 -3.68 -7.79 9.45
C ILE A 252 -3.27 -7.05 10.73
N THR A 253 -2.63 -5.90 10.58
CA THR A 253 -2.12 -5.10 11.73
C THR A 253 -2.58 -3.65 11.70
N GLY A 254 -3.33 -3.26 10.66
CA GLY A 254 -3.85 -1.91 10.47
C GLY A 254 -4.78 -1.83 9.26
N GLY A 255 -5.32 -0.65 9.02
CA GLY A 255 -6.19 -0.30 7.90
C GLY A 255 -7.66 -0.66 8.09
N THR A 256 -8.39 -0.52 7.00
CA THR A 256 -9.75 -1.05 6.84
C THR A 256 -9.72 -2.20 5.83
N VAL A 257 -10.41 -3.29 6.14
CA VAL A 257 -10.50 -4.46 5.26
C VAL A 257 -11.96 -4.89 5.15
N SER A 258 -12.47 -4.91 3.94
CA SER A 258 -13.77 -5.48 3.60
C SER A 258 -13.55 -6.64 2.62
N ALA A 259 -13.78 -7.86 3.08
CA ALA A 259 -13.54 -9.06 2.29
C ALA A 259 -14.85 -9.83 2.13
N THR A 260 -15.28 -10.02 0.89
CA THR A 260 -16.54 -10.69 0.54
C THR A 260 -16.26 -11.92 -0.32
N GLY A 261 -16.63 -13.09 0.18
CA GLY A 261 -16.61 -14.33 -0.59
C GLY A 261 -17.73 -14.38 -1.62
N GLY A 262 -17.51 -15.09 -2.71
CA GLY A 262 -18.53 -15.33 -3.72
C GLY A 262 -19.58 -16.34 -3.30
N ASP A 263 -20.71 -16.29 -4.00
CA ASP A 263 -21.85 -17.19 -3.79
C ASP A 263 -21.47 -18.66 -4.01
N GLY A 264 -21.94 -19.52 -3.12
CA GLY A 264 -21.99 -20.98 -3.23
C GLY A 264 -23.20 -21.48 -4.01
N VAL A 265 -23.19 -22.78 -4.35
CA VAL A 265 -24.29 -23.45 -5.10
C VAL A 265 -25.52 -23.69 -4.20
N VAL A 266 -25.32 -23.77 -2.89
CA VAL A 266 -26.38 -23.98 -1.89
C VAL A 266 -26.26 -22.95 -0.76
N ALA A 267 -27.39 -22.67 -0.10
CA ALA A 267 -27.41 -21.72 1.00
C ALA A 267 -26.64 -22.27 2.21
N GLY A 268 -25.61 -21.55 2.65
CA GLY A 268 -24.74 -21.94 3.77
C GLY A 268 -23.35 -22.46 3.37
N ASP A 269 -23.11 -22.72 2.08
CA ASP A 269 -21.85 -23.23 1.55
C ASP A 269 -21.17 -22.18 0.63
N GLY A 270 -21.27 -20.89 0.94
CA GLY A 270 -20.54 -19.87 0.19
C GLY A 270 -19.05 -19.89 0.50
N ALA A 271 -18.28 -19.11 -0.26
CA ALA A 271 -16.88 -18.89 0.06
C ALA A 271 -16.72 -17.94 1.26
N ALA A 272 -15.56 -17.97 1.90
CA ALA A 272 -15.25 -17.09 3.00
C ALA A 272 -14.99 -15.65 2.54
N GLY A 273 -15.24 -14.68 3.43
CA GLY A 273 -14.69 -13.33 3.27
C GLY A 273 -13.17 -13.41 3.29
N ILE A 274 -12.61 -13.91 4.40
CA ILE A 274 -11.20 -14.30 4.50
C ILE A 274 -11.12 -15.78 4.86
N GLY A 275 -10.49 -16.59 4.01
CA GLY A 275 -10.32 -18.03 4.25
C GLY A 275 -10.36 -18.86 2.97
N GLY A 276 -10.98 -20.04 3.04
CA GLY A 276 -11.11 -20.96 1.90
C GLY A 276 -12.23 -20.57 0.94
N GLY A 277 -12.12 -21.05 -0.30
CA GLY A 277 -13.23 -21.05 -1.24
C GLY A 277 -14.27 -22.11 -0.88
N ASP A 278 -15.43 -22.07 -1.54
CA ASP A 278 -16.43 -23.13 -1.37
C ASP A 278 -15.88 -24.46 -1.94
N GLY A 279 -15.93 -25.50 -1.11
CA GLY A 279 -15.36 -26.81 -1.38
C GLY A 279 -13.90 -27.00 -0.96
N GLY A 280 -13.27 -25.98 -0.36
CA GLY A 280 -11.97 -26.12 0.29
C GLY A 280 -12.06 -26.97 1.57
N ASP A 281 -10.97 -27.66 1.92
CA ASP A 281 -10.91 -28.54 3.09
C ASP A 281 -10.51 -27.76 4.36
N LEU A 282 -9.68 -26.72 4.19
CA LEU A 282 -9.11 -25.93 5.28
C LEU A 282 -9.38 -24.43 5.11
N PRO A 283 -9.74 -23.73 6.18
CA PRO A 283 -10.03 -22.30 6.12
C PRO A 283 -8.78 -21.40 6.08
N GLY A 284 -7.57 -21.96 6.21
CA GLY A 284 -6.33 -21.19 6.34
C GLY A 284 -6.13 -20.54 7.72
N THR A 285 -5.31 -19.49 7.78
CA THR A 285 -5.04 -18.73 9.01
C THR A 285 -5.33 -17.25 8.83
N LEU A 286 -5.89 -16.65 9.87
CA LEU A 286 -6.11 -15.21 9.99
C LEU A 286 -5.62 -14.73 11.36
N ASP A 287 -4.57 -13.93 11.34
CA ASP A 287 -4.02 -13.26 12.52
C ASP A 287 -4.29 -11.75 12.43
N VAL A 288 -5.13 -11.24 13.33
CA VAL A 288 -5.46 -9.83 13.46
C VAL A 288 -4.76 -9.29 14.71
N GLN A 289 -3.72 -8.49 14.52
CA GLN A 289 -2.85 -8.06 15.62
C GLN A 289 -3.37 -6.77 16.25
N GLY A 290 -4.19 -6.91 17.28
CA GLY A 290 -4.79 -5.83 18.04
C GLY A 290 -5.74 -6.42 19.09
N THR A 291 -6.25 -5.57 19.99
CA THR A 291 -7.26 -6.01 20.96
C THR A 291 -8.66 -5.91 20.33
N PRO A 292 -9.45 -7.01 20.27
CA PRO A 292 -10.81 -6.96 19.73
C PRO A 292 -11.75 -6.12 20.58
N ASP A 293 -12.63 -5.37 19.91
CA ASP A 293 -13.74 -4.69 20.56
C ASP A 293 -14.72 -5.70 21.20
N ALA A 294 -15.44 -5.24 22.22
CA ALA A 294 -16.48 -6.05 22.85
C ALA A 294 -17.55 -6.44 21.81
N GLY A 295 -17.69 -7.75 21.56
CA GLY A 295 -18.63 -8.28 20.58
C GLY A 295 -18.08 -8.37 19.15
N ALA A 296 -16.78 -8.13 18.94
CA ALA A 296 -16.12 -8.39 17.66
C ALA A 296 -16.28 -9.87 17.26
N ALA A 297 -16.47 -10.10 15.95
CA ALA A 297 -16.55 -11.44 15.38
C ALA A 297 -15.24 -12.22 15.57
N THR A 298 -15.34 -13.55 15.64
CA THR A 298 -14.19 -14.45 15.90
C THR A 298 -13.99 -15.52 14.84
N ASP A 299 -14.94 -15.77 13.94
CA ASP A 299 -14.96 -16.95 13.06
C ASP A 299 -15.28 -16.65 11.59
N GLY A 300 -15.34 -15.39 11.18
CA GLY A 300 -15.61 -15.00 9.78
C GLY A 300 -17.01 -15.37 9.26
N GLY A 301 -17.88 -15.97 10.08
CA GLY A 301 -19.31 -16.18 9.83
C GLY A 301 -19.70 -17.35 8.91
N ASN A 302 -18.78 -18.23 8.52
CA ASN A 302 -18.98 -19.34 7.56
C ASN A 302 -18.03 -20.51 7.87
N PRO A 303 -18.41 -21.80 7.69
CA PRO A 303 -17.50 -22.95 7.84
C PRO A 303 -16.16 -22.86 7.10
N ASN A 304 -16.10 -22.18 5.95
CA ASN A 304 -14.88 -22.00 5.16
C ASN A 304 -14.00 -20.84 5.66
N ALA A 305 -14.48 -20.04 6.61
CA ALA A 305 -13.80 -18.83 7.05
C ALA A 305 -12.71 -19.12 8.08
N ALA A 306 -11.60 -18.41 7.94
CA ALA A 306 -10.50 -18.49 8.88
C ALA A 306 -10.95 -17.94 10.25
N PRO A 307 -10.74 -18.67 11.36
CA PRO A 307 -10.94 -18.11 12.68
C PRO A 307 -9.98 -16.96 12.90
N ILE A 308 -10.48 -15.87 13.49
CA ILE A 308 -9.67 -14.72 13.85
C ILE A 308 -8.85 -15.09 15.08
N THR A 309 -7.53 -14.97 14.94
CA THR A 309 -6.58 -15.11 16.05
C THR A 309 -5.94 -13.76 16.36
N ASN A 310 -5.48 -13.60 17.61
CA ASN A 310 -4.82 -12.40 18.11
C ASN A 310 -3.46 -12.79 18.67
N SER A 311 -2.54 -13.17 17.79
CA SER A 311 -1.24 -13.68 18.23
C SER A 311 -0.40 -12.59 18.92
N VAL A 312 -0.66 -11.33 18.59
CA VAL A 312 -0.05 -10.14 19.17
C VAL A 312 -1.13 -9.09 19.44
N GLU A 313 -1.12 -8.51 20.64
CA GLU A 313 -2.01 -7.39 21.02
C GLU A 313 -1.17 -6.17 21.44
N PRO A 314 -0.80 -5.29 20.50
CA PRO A 314 -0.02 -4.09 20.82
C PRO A 314 -0.83 -3.13 21.70
N ALA A 315 -0.17 -2.53 22.70
CA ALA A 315 -0.83 -1.60 23.60
C ALA A 315 -1.41 -0.40 22.85
N GLY A 316 -2.70 -0.12 23.06
CA GLY A 316 -3.40 1.00 22.44
C GLY A 316 -3.83 0.76 21.00
N VAL A 317 -3.69 -0.45 20.45
CA VAL A 317 -4.21 -0.84 19.13
C VAL A 317 -5.42 -1.74 19.34
N GLY A 318 -6.58 -1.31 18.85
CA GLY A 318 -7.81 -2.10 18.88
C GLY A 318 -8.44 -2.23 17.50
N TYR A 319 -9.43 -3.12 17.39
CA TYR A 319 -10.17 -3.26 16.14
C TYR A 319 -11.62 -3.70 16.36
N ALA A 320 -12.48 -3.25 15.46
CA ALA A 320 -13.82 -3.79 15.28
C ALA A 320 -13.79 -4.88 14.21
N ALA A 321 -14.55 -5.96 14.43
CA ALA A 321 -14.78 -7.01 13.44
C ALA A 321 -16.27 -7.34 13.36
N THR A 322 -16.84 -7.31 12.17
CA THR A 322 -18.22 -7.73 11.93
C THR A 322 -18.29 -8.73 10.79
N THR A 323 -19.15 -9.72 10.95
CA THR A 323 -19.43 -10.69 9.89
C THR A 323 -20.88 -10.57 9.45
N SER A 324 -21.09 -10.76 8.16
CA SER A 324 -22.40 -10.76 7.51
C SER A 324 -22.40 -11.79 6.38
N THR A 325 -23.57 -12.01 5.78
CA THR A 325 -23.70 -12.83 4.58
C THR A 325 -24.15 -11.95 3.42
N VAL A 326 -23.43 -12.01 2.31
CA VAL A 326 -23.78 -11.33 1.06
C VAL A 326 -24.11 -12.41 0.05
N GLY A 327 -25.39 -12.51 -0.34
CA GLY A 327 -25.87 -13.67 -1.10
C GLY A 327 -25.73 -14.94 -0.27
N THR A 328 -24.91 -15.88 -0.70
CA THR A 328 -24.51 -17.06 0.10
C THR A 328 -23.06 -17.00 0.60
N GLY A 329 -22.27 -16.03 0.13
CA GLY A 329 -20.89 -15.80 0.56
C GLY A 329 -20.79 -15.12 1.93
N GLY A 330 -19.71 -15.44 2.66
CA GLY A 330 -19.37 -14.77 3.92
C GLY A 330 -18.69 -13.42 3.65
N GLN A 331 -19.03 -12.41 4.44
CA GLN A 331 -18.34 -11.14 4.45
C GLN A 331 -17.73 -10.89 5.83
N LEU A 332 -16.48 -10.40 5.84
CA LEU A 332 -15.79 -9.92 7.02
C LEU A 332 -15.37 -8.47 6.79
N ASP A 333 -15.82 -7.59 7.67
CA ASP A 333 -15.37 -6.21 7.74
C ASP A 333 -14.53 -6.02 9.02
N LEU A 334 -13.32 -5.50 8.84
CA LEU A 334 -12.36 -5.18 9.89
C LEU A 334 -11.99 -3.70 9.81
N ARG A 335 -11.93 -3.04 10.97
CA ARG A 335 -11.53 -1.63 11.08
C ARG A 335 -10.68 -1.43 12.32
N PHE A 336 -9.44 -1.03 12.13
CA PHE A 336 -8.53 -0.71 13.21
C PHE A 336 -8.80 0.66 13.80
N HIS A 337 -8.45 0.82 15.08
CA HIS A 337 -8.48 2.07 15.80
C HIS A 337 -7.35 2.15 16.82
N TYR A 338 -7.00 3.37 17.19
CA TYR A 338 -5.89 3.70 18.06
C TYR A 338 -6.33 4.50 19.28
N LEU A 339 -5.72 4.17 20.41
CA LEU A 339 -5.87 4.90 21.65
C LEU A 339 -5.01 6.17 21.62
N VAL A 340 -5.69 7.32 21.67
CA VAL A 340 -5.07 8.61 21.99
C VAL A 340 -5.19 8.83 23.49
N THR A 341 -4.05 8.81 24.19
CA THR A 341 -3.99 9.16 25.62
C THR A 341 -3.92 10.67 25.77
N LEU A 342 -4.77 11.22 26.62
CA LEU A 342 -4.83 12.65 26.91
C LEU A 342 -4.32 12.87 28.34
N ASP A 343 -3.09 13.39 28.47
CA ASP A 343 -2.52 13.77 29.76
C ASP A 343 -2.87 15.25 30.07
N PRO A 344 -3.80 15.52 31.00
CA PRO A 344 -4.18 16.89 31.33
C PRO A 344 -3.08 17.65 32.10
N SER A 345 -1.94 17.03 32.42
CA SER A 345 -0.79 17.68 33.08
C SER A 345 -1.17 18.43 34.36
N GLY A 346 -1.88 17.73 35.24
CA GLY A 346 -2.39 18.27 36.51
C GLY A 346 -3.70 19.06 36.38
N GLY A 347 -4.31 19.14 35.20
CA GLY A 347 -5.70 19.55 35.02
C GLY A 347 -6.70 18.40 35.17
N THR A 348 -7.96 18.66 34.82
CA THR A 348 -9.06 17.70 34.78
C THR A 348 -9.70 17.70 33.39
N GLY A 349 -10.16 16.54 32.92
CA GLY A 349 -10.72 16.38 31.58
C GLY A 349 -10.78 14.93 31.14
N PRO A 350 -11.15 14.65 29.88
CA PRO A 350 -11.04 13.32 29.32
C PRO A 350 -9.56 12.88 29.32
N THR A 351 -9.32 11.59 29.60
CA THR A 351 -7.97 11.01 29.67
C THR A 351 -7.63 10.13 28.49
N SER A 352 -8.61 9.82 27.65
CA SER A 352 -8.41 9.05 26.42
C SER A 352 -9.54 9.27 25.42
N VAL A 353 -9.21 9.07 24.15
CA VAL A 353 -10.15 9.00 23.03
C VAL A 353 -9.65 7.90 22.10
N THR A 354 -10.58 7.21 21.44
CA THR A 354 -10.26 6.26 20.37
C THR A 354 -10.50 6.92 19.02
N VAL A 355 -9.54 6.78 18.10
CA VAL A 355 -9.62 7.31 16.73
C VAL A 355 -9.41 6.15 15.77
N ASN A 356 -10.25 6.02 14.74
CA ASN A 356 -10.05 4.94 13.77
C ASN A 356 -8.77 5.19 12.97
N ASP A 357 -8.16 4.13 12.47
CA ASP A 357 -6.99 4.24 11.63
C ASP A 357 -7.31 5.12 10.39
N GLY A 358 -6.36 6.00 10.06
CA GLY A 358 -6.50 6.98 8.98
C GLY A 358 -7.37 8.20 9.29
N ASP A 359 -8.19 8.18 10.34
CA ASP A 359 -9.01 9.33 10.73
C ASP A 359 -8.17 10.41 11.44
N MET A 360 -8.60 11.66 11.33
CA MET A 360 -8.07 12.77 12.13
C MET A 360 -8.68 12.74 13.54
N LEU A 361 -7.87 13.07 14.55
CA LEU A 361 -8.40 13.29 15.90
C LEU A 361 -9.28 14.54 15.91
N THR A 362 -10.55 14.39 16.25
CA THR A 362 -11.39 15.56 16.59
C THR A 362 -10.87 16.16 17.89
N ALA A 363 -10.64 17.48 17.90
CA ALA A 363 -10.10 18.19 19.06
C ALA A 363 -10.89 17.82 20.34
N PRO A 364 -10.22 17.25 21.37
CA PRO A 364 -10.87 16.89 22.62
C PRO A 364 -11.43 18.12 23.34
N THR A 365 -12.43 17.92 24.19
CA THR A 365 -12.88 18.95 25.13
C THR A 365 -11.69 19.49 25.92
N GLU A 366 -11.57 20.82 25.98
CA GLU A 366 -10.47 21.47 26.69
C GLU A 366 -10.43 21.03 28.16
N PRO A 367 -9.28 20.58 28.67
CA PRO A 367 -9.15 20.30 30.09
C PRO A 367 -9.20 21.60 30.90
N SER A 368 -9.47 21.50 32.20
CA SER A 368 -9.47 22.65 33.12
C SER A 368 -8.42 22.50 34.23
N ARG A 369 -7.77 23.60 34.60
CA ARG A 369 -6.78 23.64 35.69
C ARG A 369 -6.84 24.97 36.42
N ASP A 370 -7.06 24.92 37.74
CA ASP A 370 -7.21 26.12 38.57
C ASP A 370 -5.99 27.06 38.49
N GLY A 371 -6.24 28.33 38.17
CA GLY A 371 -5.20 29.36 38.03
C GLY A 371 -4.44 29.34 36.70
N TYR A 372 -4.85 28.51 35.73
CA TYR A 372 -4.22 28.40 34.41
C TYR A 372 -5.27 28.45 33.29
N ALA A 373 -4.86 28.94 32.12
CA ALA A 373 -5.59 28.85 30.87
C ALA A 373 -4.97 27.74 30.03
N PHE A 374 -5.80 26.93 29.39
CA PHE A 374 -5.36 25.88 28.47
C PHE A 374 -4.69 26.53 27.24
N ALA A 375 -3.48 26.08 26.90
CA ALA A 375 -2.67 26.64 25.82
C ALA A 375 -2.56 25.71 24.58
N GLY A 376 -3.12 24.50 24.66
CA GLY A 376 -3.13 23.54 23.57
C GLY A 376 -2.56 22.18 23.95
N TRP A 377 -2.72 21.21 23.05
CA TRP A 377 -2.17 19.87 23.15
C TRP A 377 -0.83 19.77 22.43
N THR A 378 0.13 19.06 23.02
CA THR A 378 1.43 18.77 22.40
C THR A 378 1.66 17.27 22.27
N LEU A 379 2.26 16.85 21.16
CA LEU A 379 2.83 15.52 20.95
C LEU A 379 4.36 15.65 20.98
N ASP A 380 5.02 14.90 21.86
CA ASP A 380 6.48 14.94 22.05
C ASP A 380 7.04 16.36 22.22
N GLY A 381 6.30 17.21 22.93
CA GLY A 381 6.65 18.61 23.22
C GLY A 381 6.42 19.60 22.08
N SER A 382 5.97 19.14 20.91
CA SER A 382 5.58 20.00 19.79
C SER A 382 4.06 20.17 19.75
N ALA A 383 3.57 21.36 19.35
CA ALA A 383 2.14 21.60 19.21
C ALA A 383 1.53 20.58 18.23
N TYR A 384 0.47 19.89 18.66
CA TYR A 384 -0.19 18.88 17.84
C TYR A 384 -1.08 19.52 16.79
N ASP A 385 -0.97 19.07 15.54
CA ASP A 385 -1.82 19.49 14.44
C ASP A 385 -2.98 18.50 14.25
N PHE A 386 -4.19 18.94 14.57
CA PHE A 386 -5.42 18.15 14.41
C PHE A 386 -5.80 17.88 12.95
N ALA A 387 -5.10 18.48 11.98
CA ALA A 387 -5.20 18.10 10.57
C ALA A 387 -4.35 16.87 10.20
N THR A 388 -3.54 16.34 11.13
CA THR A 388 -2.75 15.13 10.92
C THR A 388 -3.56 13.89 11.28
N ALA A 389 -3.58 12.90 10.40
CA ALA A 389 -4.22 11.60 10.66
C ALA A 389 -3.51 10.83 11.79
N VAL A 390 -4.28 10.08 12.57
CA VAL A 390 -3.74 9.20 13.62
C VAL A 390 -3.44 7.83 13.01
N ALA A 391 -2.15 7.52 12.84
CA ALA A 391 -1.67 6.25 12.29
C ALA A 391 -1.09 5.30 13.37
N GLY A 392 -1.35 5.59 14.64
CA GLY A 392 -0.90 4.76 15.76
C GLY A 392 -1.26 5.34 17.11
N PRO A 393 -1.02 4.59 18.21
CA PRO A 393 -1.23 5.07 19.57
C PRO A 393 -0.33 6.27 19.87
N ILE A 394 -0.91 7.35 20.41
CA ILE A 394 -0.18 8.57 20.76
C ILE A 394 -0.58 9.08 22.15
N THR A 395 0.30 9.88 22.76
CA THR A 395 0.00 10.60 23.99
C THR A 395 0.09 12.10 23.75
N LEU A 396 -1.03 12.80 23.95
CA LEU A 396 -1.09 14.25 23.90
C LEU A 396 -1.03 14.82 25.31
N THR A 397 -0.15 15.79 25.52
CA THR A 397 0.06 16.44 26.81
C THR A 397 -0.50 17.86 26.78
N ALA A 398 -1.31 18.22 27.78
CA ALA A 398 -1.89 19.55 27.88
C ALA A 398 -0.83 20.59 28.31
N THR A 399 -0.82 21.72 27.62
CA THR A 399 0.01 22.88 27.99
C THR A 399 -0.83 23.97 28.62
N TRP A 400 -0.22 24.76 29.50
CA TRP A 400 -0.91 25.69 30.38
C TRP A 400 -0.19 27.03 30.46
N ALA A 401 -0.94 28.13 30.41
CA ALA A 401 -0.46 29.47 30.70
C ALA A 401 -1.03 29.95 32.04
N SER A 402 -0.20 30.49 32.94
CA SER A 402 -0.69 31.01 34.22
C SER A 402 -1.63 32.21 33.98
N VAL A 403 -2.84 32.15 34.51
CA VAL A 403 -3.72 33.32 34.57
C VAL A 403 -3.27 34.11 35.79
N LEU A 404 -2.61 35.25 35.59
CA LEU A 404 -2.33 36.14 36.72
C LEU A 404 -3.68 36.52 37.33
N ALA A 405 -3.93 36.04 38.54
CA ALA A 405 -5.06 36.49 39.33
C ALA A 405 -4.84 37.97 39.64
N ALA A 406 -5.55 38.85 38.92
CA ALA A 406 -5.72 40.23 39.33
C ALA A 406 -6.65 40.26 40.56
N THR A 407 -6.16 39.79 41.71
CA THR A 407 -6.86 39.93 42.99
C THR A 407 -5.88 40.50 44.01
N GLY A 408 -5.94 41.83 44.17
CA GLY A 408 -5.33 42.45 45.34
C GLY A 408 -4.89 43.91 45.28
N VAL A 409 -5.55 44.83 44.57
CA VAL A 409 -5.61 46.23 45.06
C VAL A 409 -6.93 46.89 44.66
N GLY A 410 -7.96 46.68 45.48
CA GLY A 410 -9.06 47.64 45.58
C GLY A 410 -8.63 48.73 46.56
N GLY A 411 -8.16 49.87 46.04
CA GLY A 411 -7.76 51.00 46.88
C GLY A 411 -6.89 52.03 46.16
N GLU A 412 -7.52 52.81 45.29
CA GLU A 412 -7.09 54.11 44.77
C GLU A 412 -6.27 54.20 43.47
N LEU A 413 -6.66 55.21 42.69
CA LEU A 413 -6.16 55.61 41.38
C LEU A 413 -4.64 55.72 41.32
N LEU A 414 -4.04 55.24 40.22
CA LEU A 414 -2.96 55.98 39.58
C LEU A 414 -3.01 55.86 38.06
N LEU A 415 -3.21 57.03 37.44
CA LEU A 415 -2.91 57.32 36.04
C LEU A 415 -1.44 57.04 35.73
N GLY A 416 -1.17 56.56 34.52
CA GLY A 416 0.18 56.38 33.95
C GLY A 416 0.63 54.93 34.12
N ILE A 417 1.03 54.19 33.09
CA ILE A 417 2.09 54.54 32.14
C ILE A 417 1.86 53.78 30.83
N ALA A 418 2.22 54.43 29.73
CA ALA A 418 2.25 53.91 28.37
C ALA A 418 3.22 52.73 28.18
N GLY A 419 2.87 51.84 27.25
CA GLY A 419 3.72 50.77 26.69
C GLY A 419 2.88 49.90 25.75
N VAL A 420 2.47 50.41 24.59
CA VAL A 420 3.07 50.05 23.29
C VAL A 420 3.16 48.52 23.10
N LEU A 421 2.18 47.96 22.38
CA LEU A 421 2.40 46.85 21.46
C LEU A 421 1.65 47.13 20.16
N VAL A 422 2.37 47.75 19.22
CA VAL A 422 2.11 47.81 17.77
C VAL A 422 2.99 46.66 17.24
N ILE A 423 2.59 45.72 16.36
CA ILE A 423 2.09 45.90 15.00
C ILE A 423 1.27 44.65 14.57
N ALA A 424 -0.02 44.85 14.32
CA ALA A 424 -0.71 44.26 13.17
C ALA A 424 -1.10 45.44 12.28
N GLY A 425 -0.59 45.46 11.05
CA GLY A 425 -0.74 46.60 10.15
C GLY A 425 -2.17 46.72 9.64
N VAL A 426 -2.86 47.80 9.99
CA VAL A 426 -3.85 48.44 9.11
C VAL A 426 -3.84 49.93 9.42
N VAL A 427 -3.45 50.70 8.41
CA VAL A 427 -3.60 52.15 8.35
C VAL A 427 -5.10 52.48 8.28
N LEU A 428 -5.66 53.10 9.32
CA LEU A 428 -6.94 53.79 9.21
C LEU A 428 -6.73 55.29 9.44
N VAL A 429 -6.60 56.01 8.32
CA VAL A 429 -6.71 57.46 8.24
C VAL A 429 -8.15 57.82 8.57
N LEU A 430 -8.41 58.49 9.69
CA LEU A 430 -9.67 59.20 9.91
C LEU A 430 -9.45 60.71 9.96
N LEU A 431 -9.98 61.34 8.92
CA LEU A 431 -9.97 62.75 8.60
C LEU A 431 -10.60 63.58 9.73
N ARG A 432 -9.84 64.61 10.12
CA ARG A 432 -10.27 65.72 10.95
C ARG A 432 -11.32 66.54 10.17
N ARG A 433 -12.60 66.50 10.56
CA ARG A 433 -13.57 67.54 10.17
C ARG A 433 -13.82 68.49 11.34
N ARG A 434 -13.36 69.74 11.15
CA ARG A 434 -13.64 70.91 11.98
C ARG A 434 -15.11 71.34 11.84
N THR A 435 -15.77 71.45 12.98
CA THR A 435 -16.73 72.48 13.46
C THR A 435 -17.66 73.21 12.50
N LYS A 436 -18.95 73.27 12.89
CA LYS A 436 -19.82 74.44 13.14
C LYS A 436 -21.06 73.92 13.93
N ALA A 437 -21.69 74.63 14.86
CA ALA A 437 -21.79 76.07 15.08
C ALA A 437 -21.47 76.48 16.52
#